data_AF-A0A552HHW2-F1
#
_entry.id   AF-A0A552HHW2-F1
#
_cell.length_a   1.000
_cell.length_b   1.000
_cell.length_c   1.000
_cell.angle_alpha   90.00
_cell.angle_beta   90.00
_cell.angle_gamma   90.00
#
_symmetry.space_group_name_H-M   'P 1'
#
loop_
_entity.id
_entity.type
_entity.pdbx_description
1 polymer ?
#
loop_
_entity_poly.entity_id
_entity_poly.type
_entity_poly.pdbx_seq_one_letter_code
_entity_poly.pdbx_strand_id
1 'polypeptide(L)'
;MSSNALTNREHLIELYNRGERNFAEVRLSGVNLKRQCLNQINLSHSYLKRANLAEACLINANFKDASLEEVNLSKACLIDANLTKADLSGANLRQSQLSGAILSNTVLKKADLSSACLIHSSLLFAQLFKANLEAANLTSATLTHAMAGKANLKRAILTRAILSSANLSHANLKEANLIRAYLYQANLENCHLQYADLSYADLRGADLRGADLRYANLEGANLTGANLNCSDFEGANLTGADLSKTDANKANFRQANLTGCNLLGANLASANLSGANLHQAGLLLSYLVGSNLKRANLKQANLIGAILTENNLLSASLEETILPNGSRGNLLS
;
A
#
# COMPACT_ATOMS: atom_id res chain seq x y z
N MET A 1 39.73 24.92 1.00
CA MET A 1 38.97 26.10 1.46
C MET A 1 37.74 25.57 2.19
N SER A 2 37.46 26.04 3.42
CA SER A 2 36.36 25.50 4.23
C SER A 2 35.00 25.72 3.56
N SER A 3 34.23 24.65 3.36
CA SER A 3 32.88 24.61 2.76
C SER A 3 31.83 25.48 3.45
N ASN A 4 32.14 26.06 4.61
CA ASN A 4 31.20 26.80 5.45
C ASN A 4 30.80 28.21 4.95
N ALA A 5 31.39 28.70 3.85
CA ALA A 5 31.08 30.04 3.31
C ALA A 5 30.23 30.02 2.03
N LEU A 6 29.89 28.85 1.50
CA LEU A 6 29.19 28.76 0.22
C LEU A 6 27.68 28.99 0.40
N THR A 7 27.27 30.26 0.34
CA THR A 7 25.87 30.69 0.43
C THR A 7 25.27 31.07 -0.92
N ASN A 8 26.09 31.17 -1.97
CA ASN A 8 25.66 31.71 -3.25
C ASN A 8 25.71 30.70 -4.41
N ARG A 9 24.66 30.74 -5.24
CA ARG A 9 24.44 29.89 -6.41
C ARG A 9 25.59 29.95 -7.41
N GLU A 10 26.02 31.14 -7.81
CA GLU A 10 27.02 31.29 -8.88
C GLU A 10 28.33 30.59 -8.51
N HIS A 11 28.75 30.73 -7.25
CA HIS A 11 29.97 30.11 -6.76
C HIS A 11 29.88 28.59 -6.69
N LEU A 12 28.71 28.03 -6.32
CA LEU A 12 28.48 26.58 -6.41
C LEU A 12 28.67 26.08 -7.83
N ILE A 13 28.01 26.73 -8.80
CA ILE A 13 28.05 26.32 -10.20
C ILE A 13 29.46 26.43 -10.76
N GLU A 14 30.19 27.50 -10.41
CA GLU A 14 31.57 27.66 -10.82
C GLU A 14 32.47 26.52 -10.31
N LEU A 15 32.42 26.21 -9.01
CA LEU A 15 33.21 25.12 -8.44
C LEU A 15 32.81 23.77 -9.03
N TYR A 16 31.51 23.53 -9.20
CA TYR A 16 31.00 22.30 -9.78
C TYR A 16 31.50 22.11 -11.23
N ASN A 17 31.51 23.18 -12.03
CA ASN A 17 32.04 23.17 -13.39
C ASN A 17 33.56 22.95 -13.44
N ARG A 18 34.29 23.29 -12.36
CA ARG A 18 35.72 22.99 -12.20
C ARG A 18 35.99 21.55 -11.73
N GLY A 19 34.95 20.74 -11.52
CA GLY A 19 35.06 19.34 -11.12
C GLY A 19 34.84 19.09 -9.63
N GLU A 20 34.61 20.12 -8.81
CA GLU A 20 34.23 19.93 -7.41
C GLU A 20 32.88 19.19 -7.36
N ARG A 21 32.78 18.23 -6.45
CA ARG A 21 31.53 17.48 -6.22
C ARG A 21 31.13 17.52 -4.76
N ASN A 22 32.05 17.83 -3.85
CA ASN A 22 31.79 17.83 -2.43
C ASN A 22 31.32 19.21 -1.94
N PHE A 23 30.01 19.32 -1.74
CA PHE A 23 29.33 20.48 -1.18
C PHE A 23 28.57 20.07 0.09
N ALA A 24 29.15 19.17 0.90
CA ALA A 24 28.55 18.79 2.18
C ALA A 24 28.43 20.00 3.12
N GLU A 25 27.38 20.00 3.94
CA GLU A 25 27.13 21.00 5.01
C GLU A 25 26.87 22.44 4.54
N VAL A 26 26.83 22.69 3.22
CA VAL A 26 26.58 24.03 2.67
C VAL A 26 25.20 24.56 3.07
N ARG A 27 25.09 25.88 3.14
CA ARG A 27 23.85 26.59 3.52
C ARG A 27 23.28 27.31 2.30
N LEU A 28 22.30 26.67 1.66
CA LEU A 28 21.73 27.07 0.38
C LEU A 28 20.21 27.18 0.46
N SER A 29 19.69 27.61 1.59
CA SER A 29 18.24 27.77 1.78
C SER A 29 17.69 28.80 0.78
N GLY A 30 16.59 28.47 0.11
CA GLY A 30 15.98 29.31 -0.92
C GLY A 30 16.77 29.45 -2.22
N VAL A 31 17.90 28.75 -2.40
CA VAL A 31 18.71 28.86 -3.62
C VAL A 31 17.90 28.39 -4.84
N ASN A 32 18.15 29.03 -6.00
CA ASN A 32 17.54 28.60 -7.26
C ASN A 32 18.53 27.81 -8.13
N LEU A 33 18.40 26.49 -8.11
CA LEU A 33 19.16 25.52 -8.92
C LEU A 33 18.26 24.83 -9.96
N LYS A 34 17.16 25.48 -10.35
CA LYS A 34 16.23 24.98 -11.37
C LYS A 34 17.00 24.66 -12.67
N ARG A 35 16.69 23.49 -13.26
CA ARG A 35 17.27 22.99 -14.53
C ARG A 35 18.79 22.81 -14.55
N GLN A 36 19.45 22.84 -13.38
CA GLN A 36 20.90 22.61 -13.33
C GLN A 36 21.21 21.13 -13.48
N CYS A 37 22.33 20.81 -14.11
CA CYS A 37 22.85 19.45 -14.17
C CYS A 37 23.95 19.29 -13.12
N LEU A 38 23.60 18.66 -11.99
CA LEU A 38 24.42 18.50 -10.79
C LEU A 38 24.55 17.00 -10.43
N ASN A 39 24.76 16.16 -11.44
CA ASN A 39 24.96 14.72 -11.23
C ASN A 39 26.14 14.44 -10.30
N GLN A 40 25.97 13.43 -9.43
CA GLN A 40 26.98 13.01 -8.44
C GLN A 40 27.37 14.12 -7.44
N ILE A 41 26.61 15.21 -7.35
CA ILE A 41 26.86 16.24 -6.35
C ILE A 41 26.63 15.67 -4.95
N ASN A 42 27.56 15.92 -4.04
CA ASN A 42 27.39 15.62 -2.63
C ASN A 42 26.90 16.86 -1.89
N LEU A 43 25.64 16.84 -1.50
CA LEU A 43 24.94 17.83 -0.68
C LEU A 43 24.50 17.22 0.67
N SER A 44 25.23 16.21 1.15
CA SER A 44 24.93 15.61 2.46
C SER A 44 25.05 16.63 3.59
N HIS A 45 24.19 16.50 4.61
CA HIS A 45 24.12 17.40 5.76
C HIS A 45 23.87 18.89 5.41
N SER A 46 23.51 19.20 4.16
CA SER A 46 23.31 20.58 3.71
C SER A 46 21.94 21.13 4.12
N TYR A 47 21.83 22.46 4.12
CA TYR A 47 20.60 23.19 4.44
C TYR A 47 20.00 23.79 3.16
N LEU A 48 19.05 23.08 2.57
CA LEU A 48 18.40 23.37 1.27
C LEU A 48 16.90 23.68 1.42
N LYS A 49 16.46 24.03 2.62
CA LYS A 49 15.07 24.41 2.88
C LYS A 49 14.57 25.44 1.86
N ARG A 50 13.41 25.19 1.25
CA ARG A 50 12.76 26.04 0.23
C ARG A 50 13.62 26.30 -1.02
N ALA A 51 14.69 25.56 -1.24
CA ALA A 51 15.46 25.65 -2.48
C ALA A 51 14.61 25.20 -3.68
N ASN A 52 14.90 25.76 -4.85
CA ASN A 52 14.27 25.39 -6.10
C ASN A 52 15.23 24.56 -6.94
N LEU A 53 15.02 23.25 -6.97
CA LEU A 53 15.73 22.24 -7.75
C LEU A 53 14.81 21.63 -8.83
N ALA A 54 13.72 22.33 -9.20
CA ALA A 54 12.78 21.83 -10.19
C ALA A 54 13.49 21.53 -11.52
N GLU A 55 13.11 20.45 -12.18
CA GLU A 55 13.66 20.04 -13.49
C GLU A 55 15.20 19.86 -13.48
N ALA A 56 15.86 19.80 -12.32
CA ALA A 56 17.31 19.59 -12.22
C ALA A 56 17.68 18.13 -12.49
N CYS A 57 18.89 17.90 -13.00
CA CYS A 57 19.49 16.57 -13.13
C CYS A 57 20.41 16.32 -11.93
N LEU A 58 20.04 15.35 -11.11
CA LEU A 58 20.62 15.02 -9.81
C LEU A 58 20.87 13.51 -9.71
N ILE A 59 21.25 12.90 -10.83
CA ILE A 59 21.51 11.46 -10.91
C ILE A 59 22.70 11.13 -9.99
N ASN A 60 22.57 10.11 -9.15
CA ASN A 60 23.55 9.74 -8.13
C ASN A 60 23.90 10.87 -7.14
N ALA A 61 23.06 11.90 -7.01
CA ALA A 61 23.30 12.95 -6.02
C ALA A 61 23.14 12.41 -4.59
N ASN A 62 23.94 12.93 -3.67
CA ASN A 62 23.88 12.56 -2.26
C ASN A 62 23.26 13.70 -1.44
N PHE A 63 22.06 13.48 -0.93
CA PHE A 63 21.31 14.34 -0.02
C PHE A 63 21.17 13.72 1.37
N LYS A 64 22.00 12.73 1.72
CA LYS A 64 21.93 12.06 3.01
C LYS A 64 21.97 13.08 4.16
N ASP A 65 21.04 12.93 5.11
CA ASP A 65 20.90 13.80 6.29
C ASP A 65 20.71 15.30 5.95
N ALA A 66 20.33 15.66 4.71
CA ALA A 66 20.10 17.05 4.31
C ALA A 66 18.72 17.56 4.78
N SER A 67 18.66 18.86 5.07
CA SER A 67 17.42 19.59 5.37
C SER A 67 16.82 20.12 4.06
N LEU A 68 15.76 19.47 3.58
CA LEU A 68 15.10 19.69 2.28
C LEU A 68 13.63 20.10 2.46
N GLU A 69 13.26 20.67 3.61
CA GLU A 69 11.86 21.01 3.88
C GLU A 69 11.36 22.04 2.87
N GLU A 70 10.16 21.80 2.35
CA GLU A 70 9.52 22.65 1.33
C GLU A 70 10.38 22.84 0.06
N VAL A 71 11.38 21.99 -0.18
CA VAL A 71 12.17 22.04 -1.41
C VAL A 71 11.28 21.77 -2.62
N ASN A 72 11.54 22.47 -3.72
CA ASN A 72 10.90 22.18 -4.99
C ASN A 72 11.81 21.28 -5.83
N LEU A 73 11.48 19.99 -5.92
CA LEU A 73 12.09 18.97 -6.77
C LEU A 73 11.14 18.52 -7.89
N SER A 74 10.12 19.31 -8.21
CA SER A 74 9.14 18.93 -9.24
C SER A 74 9.85 18.67 -10.58
N LYS A 75 9.52 17.53 -11.21
CA LYS A 75 10.13 17.05 -12.46
C LYS A 75 11.66 16.88 -12.42
N ALA A 76 12.29 16.90 -11.25
CA ALA A 76 13.73 16.66 -11.13
C ALA A 76 14.05 15.18 -11.42
N CYS A 77 15.25 14.92 -11.93
CA CYS A 77 15.80 13.59 -12.13
C CYS A 77 16.73 13.24 -10.96
N LEU A 78 16.26 12.40 -10.05
CA LEU A 78 16.91 11.92 -8.82
C LEU A 78 17.19 10.40 -8.91
N ILE A 79 17.43 9.88 -10.12
CA ILE A 79 17.72 8.45 -10.32
C ILE A 79 18.95 8.08 -9.49
N ASP A 80 18.83 7.00 -8.72
CA ASP A 80 19.85 6.48 -7.81
C ASP A 80 20.37 7.51 -6.77
N ALA A 81 19.62 8.59 -6.52
CA ALA A 81 19.99 9.57 -5.51
C ALA A 81 19.88 8.99 -4.09
N ASN A 82 20.83 9.35 -3.23
CA ASN A 82 20.79 8.98 -1.83
C ASN A 82 20.11 10.09 -1.01
N LEU A 83 18.88 9.85 -0.57
CA LEU A 83 18.09 10.74 0.28
C LEU A 83 18.01 10.22 1.72
N THR A 84 18.83 9.23 2.09
CA THR A 84 18.74 8.58 3.41
C THR A 84 18.70 9.60 4.54
N LYS A 85 17.70 9.49 5.43
CA LYS A 85 17.49 10.39 6.58
C LYS A 85 17.28 11.88 6.26
N ALA A 86 17.13 12.26 4.99
CA ALA A 86 16.82 13.63 4.64
C ALA A 86 15.41 14.03 5.10
N ASP A 87 15.24 15.31 5.44
CA ASP A 87 13.92 15.87 5.77
C ASP A 87 13.33 16.58 4.55
N LEU A 88 12.38 15.92 3.89
CA LEU A 88 11.59 16.43 2.77
C LEU A 88 10.16 16.83 3.19
N SER A 89 9.96 17.22 4.45
CA SER A 89 8.65 17.65 4.93
C SER A 89 8.07 18.78 4.06
N GLY A 90 6.87 18.56 3.52
CA GLY A 90 6.20 19.52 2.64
C GLY A 90 6.89 19.76 1.28
N ALA A 91 7.89 18.96 0.92
CA ALA A 91 8.58 19.09 -0.36
C ALA A 91 7.65 18.81 -1.55
N ASN A 92 7.90 19.48 -2.68
CA ASN A 92 7.22 19.22 -3.95
C ASN A 92 8.11 18.33 -4.83
N LEU A 93 7.75 17.05 -4.95
CA LEU A 93 8.38 16.04 -5.81
C LEU A 93 7.44 15.60 -6.96
N ARG A 94 6.46 16.44 -7.33
CA ARG A 94 5.50 16.10 -8.39
C ARG A 94 6.25 15.72 -9.66
N GLN A 95 5.87 14.58 -10.26
CA GLN A 95 6.44 14.11 -11.53
C GLN A 95 7.98 13.94 -11.52
N SER A 96 8.62 13.89 -10.36
CA SER A 96 10.07 13.63 -10.29
C SER A 96 10.39 12.17 -10.62
N GLN A 97 11.60 11.93 -11.14
CA GLN A 97 12.13 10.60 -11.38
C GLN A 97 13.03 10.20 -10.21
N LEU A 98 12.62 9.20 -9.44
CA LEU A 98 13.27 8.67 -8.23
C LEU A 98 13.56 7.16 -8.37
N SER A 99 13.61 6.65 -9.60
CA SER A 99 13.91 5.23 -9.83
C SER A 99 15.24 4.85 -9.19
N GLY A 100 15.27 3.77 -8.41
CA GLY A 100 16.45 3.31 -7.68
C GLY A 100 16.91 4.21 -6.51
N ALA A 101 16.24 5.34 -6.26
CA ALA A 101 16.63 6.25 -5.19
C ALA A 101 16.50 5.59 -3.80
N ILE A 102 17.39 5.99 -2.88
CA ILE A 102 17.40 5.51 -1.50
C ILE A 102 16.76 6.57 -0.60
N LEU A 103 15.51 6.36 -0.24
CA LEU A 103 14.72 7.20 0.68
C LEU A 103 14.57 6.56 2.07
N SER A 104 15.47 5.66 2.45
CA SER A 104 15.41 4.98 3.74
C SER A 104 15.48 5.99 4.90
N ASN A 105 14.57 5.88 5.87
CA ASN A 105 14.43 6.79 7.02
C ASN A 105 14.17 8.27 6.64
N THR A 106 13.77 8.56 5.41
CA THR A 106 13.39 9.93 5.02
C THR A 106 12.15 10.42 5.76
N VAL A 107 12.08 11.72 5.98
CA VAL A 107 10.85 12.38 6.42
C VAL A 107 10.17 12.99 5.20
N LEU A 108 9.00 12.45 4.81
CA LEU A 108 8.20 12.88 3.66
C LEU A 108 6.82 13.37 4.10
N LYS A 109 6.68 13.83 5.35
CA LYS A 109 5.40 14.26 5.92
C LYS A 109 4.80 15.37 5.05
N LYS A 110 3.58 15.15 4.57
CA LYS A 110 2.86 16.10 3.69
C LYS A 110 3.59 16.46 2.38
N ALA A 111 4.62 15.72 1.99
CA ALA A 111 5.28 15.94 0.69
C ALA A 111 4.33 15.58 -0.46
N ASP A 112 4.45 16.28 -1.60
CA ASP A 112 3.69 15.98 -2.82
C ASP A 112 4.57 15.21 -3.80
N LEU A 113 4.40 13.90 -3.86
CA LEU A 113 5.00 12.97 -4.82
C LEU A 113 4.00 12.55 -5.91
N SER A 114 2.93 13.32 -6.15
CA SER A 114 1.94 12.92 -7.16
C SER A 114 2.58 12.73 -8.54
N SER A 115 2.23 11.61 -9.16
CA SER A 115 2.79 11.15 -10.46
C SER A 115 4.32 11.00 -10.49
N ALA A 116 5.00 10.90 -9.34
CA ALA A 116 6.42 10.60 -9.29
C ALA A 116 6.70 9.15 -9.68
N CYS A 117 7.89 8.89 -10.23
CA CYS A 117 8.36 7.55 -10.57
C CYS A 117 9.35 7.07 -9.50
N LEU A 118 8.96 6.10 -8.68
CA LEU A 118 9.71 5.53 -7.55
C LEU A 118 10.05 4.04 -7.78
N ILE A 119 10.14 3.60 -9.04
CA ILE A 119 10.38 2.19 -9.38
C ILE A 119 11.70 1.72 -8.75
N HIS A 120 11.69 0.57 -8.09
CA HIS A 120 12.86 -0.02 -7.39
C HIS A 120 13.46 0.85 -6.27
N SER A 121 12.81 1.95 -5.87
CA SER A 121 13.31 2.80 -4.78
C SER A 121 13.15 2.13 -3.41
N SER A 122 14.01 2.52 -2.47
CA SER A 122 13.94 2.07 -1.07
C SER A 122 13.34 3.14 -0.17
N LEU A 123 12.14 2.91 0.35
CA LEU A 123 11.46 3.72 1.36
C LEU A 123 11.41 3.01 2.73
N LEU A 124 12.41 2.18 3.04
CA LEU A 124 12.53 1.50 4.33
C LEU A 124 12.41 2.50 5.48
N PHE A 125 11.47 2.29 6.40
CA PHE A 125 11.22 3.19 7.55
C PHE A 125 10.89 4.65 7.19
N ALA A 126 10.55 4.97 5.94
CA ALA A 126 10.22 6.33 5.54
C ALA A 126 8.94 6.84 6.22
N GLN A 127 8.91 8.11 6.60
CA GLN A 127 7.75 8.75 7.23
C GLN A 127 6.91 9.49 6.19
N LEU A 128 5.85 8.84 5.71
CA LEU A 128 4.97 9.30 4.63
C LEU A 128 3.62 9.84 5.16
N PHE A 129 3.52 10.19 6.44
CA PHE A 129 2.26 10.62 7.04
C PHE A 129 1.64 11.80 6.28
N LYS A 130 0.42 11.62 5.77
CA LYS A 130 -0.30 12.58 4.91
C LYS A 130 0.44 12.99 3.63
N ALA A 131 1.45 12.24 3.19
CA ALA A 131 2.08 12.47 1.89
C ALA A 131 1.10 12.22 0.76
N ASN A 132 1.26 12.93 -0.36
CA ASN A 132 0.49 12.71 -1.57
C ASN A 132 1.31 11.90 -2.57
N LEU A 133 0.92 10.65 -2.80
CA LEU A 133 1.49 9.73 -3.79
C LEU A 133 0.45 9.36 -4.87
N GLU A 134 -0.54 10.23 -5.11
CA GLU A 134 -1.56 9.98 -6.13
C GLU A 134 -0.93 9.71 -7.49
N ALA A 135 -1.32 8.60 -8.11
CA ALA A 135 -0.80 8.13 -9.39
C ALA A 135 0.74 7.96 -9.44
N ALA A 136 1.42 7.89 -8.30
CA ALA A 136 2.86 7.60 -8.25
C ALA A 136 3.12 6.14 -8.66
N ASN A 137 4.23 5.90 -9.35
CA ASN A 137 4.67 4.57 -9.73
C ASN A 137 5.70 4.03 -8.74
N LEU A 138 5.27 3.13 -7.87
CA LEU A 138 6.07 2.44 -6.85
C LEU A 138 6.29 0.96 -7.20
N THR A 139 6.27 0.61 -8.50
CA THR A 139 6.48 -0.78 -8.95
C THR A 139 7.80 -1.32 -8.37
N SER A 140 7.72 -2.46 -7.68
CA SER A 140 8.87 -3.10 -7.02
C SER A 140 9.64 -2.20 -6.04
N ALA A 141 9.03 -1.14 -5.52
CA ALA A 141 9.61 -0.33 -4.45
C ALA A 141 9.51 -1.04 -3.10
N THR A 142 10.45 -0.78 -2.21
CA THR A 142 10.47 -1.36 -0.85
C THR A 142 9.97 -0.32 0.15
N LEU A 143 8.80 -0.56 0.75
CA LEU A 143 8.16 0.26 1.78
C LEU A 143 8.08 -0.48 3.13
N THR A 144 8.94 -1.47 3.37
CA THR A 144 8.93 -2.23 4.63
C THR A 144 9.10 -1.31 5.83
N HIS A 145 8.22 -1.46 6.82
CA HIS A 145 8.11 -0.58 8.00
C HIS A 145 7.87 0.91 7.71
N ALA A 146 7.48 1.30 6.49
CA ALA A 146 7.16 2.70 6.20
C ALA A 146 5.92 3.16 6.98
N MET A 147 5.91 4.42 7.41
CA MET A 147 4.81 5.05 8.13
C MET A 147 3.99 5.92 7.18
N ALA A 148 3.08 5.31 6.44
CA ALA A 148 2.23 5.93 5.41
C ALA A 148 0.77 6.16 5.87
N GLY A 149 0.53 6.27 7.17
CA GLY A 149 -0.79 6.55 7.71
C GLY A 149 -1.38 7.85 7.14
N LYS A 150 -2.66 7.80 6.74
CA LYS A 150 -3.38 8.92 6.08
C LYS A 150 -2.73 9.43 4.78
N ALA A 151 -1.80 8.70 4.18
CA ALA A 151 -1.24 9.06 2.88
C ALA A 151 -2.29 8.92 1.77
N ASN A 152 -2.16 9.72 0.71
CA ASN A 152 -2.96 9.58 -0.50
C ASN A 152 -2.20 8.75 -1.53
N LEU A 153 -2.61 7.49 -1.73
CA LEU A 153 -2.07 6.54 -2.71
C LEU A 153 -3.11 6.21 -3.79
N LYS A 154 -4.11 7.09 -3.99
CA LYS A 154 -5.14 6.90 -5.01
C LYS A 154 -4.49 6.66 -6.36
N ARG A 155 -4.92 5.62 -7.08
CA ARG A 155 -4.40 5.24 -8.41
C ARG A 155 -2.88 4.99 -8.45
N ALA A 156 -2.22 4.82 -7.30
CA ALA A 156 -0.80 4.50 -7.27
C ALA A 156 -0.55 3.10 -7.86
N ILE A 157 0.60 2.92 -8.50
CA ILE A 157 1.03 1.63 -9.05
C ILE A 157 2.02 1.03 -8.06
N LEU A 158 1.59 0.02 -7.31
CA LEU A 158 2.32 -0.71 -6.28
C LEU A 158 2.54 -2.17 -6.68
N THR A 159 2.49 -2.49 -7.98
CA THR A 159 2.73 -3.84 -8.48
C THR A 159 4.06 -4.38 -7.97
N ARG A 160 4.03 -5.55 -7.30
CA ARG A 160 5.19 -6.19 -6.66
C ARG A 160 5.92 -5.34 -5.61
N ALA A 161 5.32 -4.26 -5.11
CA ALA A 161 5.91 -3.48 -4.02
C ALA A 161 5.97 -4.31 -2.72
N ILE A 162 7.00 -4.05 -1.89
CA ILE A 162 7.21 -4.74 -0.62
C ILE A 162 6.78 -3.81 0.51
N LEU A 163 5.58 -4.00 1.04
CA LEU A 163 4.95 -3.21 2.10
C LEU A 163 4.85 -3.99 3.43
N SER A 164 5.65 -5.04 3.61
CA SER A 164 5.65 -5.84 4.84
C SER A 164 5.78 -4.96 6.09
N SER A 165 4.89 -5.16 7.05
CA SER A 165 4.83 -4.40 8.30
C SER A 165 4.74 -2.86 8.12
N ALA A 166 4.34 -2.37 6.95
CA ALA A 166 4.08 -0.95 6.74
C ALA A 166 2.81 -0.52 7.48
N ASN A 167 2.80 0.71 7.97
CA ASN A 167 1.60 1.32 8.53
C ASN A 167 0.93 2.19 7.47
N LEU A 168 -0.16 1.70 6.90
CA LEU A 168 -1.01 2.38 5.93
C LEU A 168 -2.34 2.83 6.54
N SER A 169 -2.54 2.74 7.87
CA SER A 169 -3.82 3.04 8.51
C SER A 169 -4.44 4.36 8.03
N HIS A 170 -5.73 4.32 7.70
CA HIS A 170 -6.49 5.44 7.13
C HIS A 170 -5.97 6.01 5.80
N ALA A 171 -5.07 5.32 5.09
CA ALA A 171 -4.60 5.76 3.79
C ALA A 171 -5.69 5.60 2.72
N ASN A 172 -5.60 6.43 1.69
CA ASN A 172 -6.45 6.36 0.52
C ASN A 172 -5.76 5.57 -0.60
N LEU A 173 -6.16 4.32 -0.82
CA LEU A 173 -5.68 3.43 -1.89
C LEU A 173 -6.76 3.14 -2.94
N LYS A 174 -7.77 4.02 -3.08
CA LYS A 174 -8.80 3.88 -4.12
C LYS A 174 -8.18 3.69 -5.49
N GLU A 175 -8.66 2.70 -6.24
CA GLU A 175 -8.19 2.39 -7.60
C GLU A 175 -6.67 2.10 -7.70
N ALA A 176 -5.99 1.81 -6.58
CA ALA A 176 -4.56 1.49 -6.59
C ALA A 176 -4.32 0.09 -7.17
N ASN A 177 -3.19 -0.09 -7.86
CA ASN A 177 -2.75 -1.39 -8.36
C ASN A 177 -1.73 -1.98 -7.39
N LEU A 178 -2.12 -3.01 -6.65
CA LEU A 178 -1.33 -3.76 -5.68
C LEU A 178 -1.12 -5.22 -6.13
N ILE A 179 -1.18 -5.48 -7.45
CA ILE A 179 -1.02 -6.83 -8.00
C ILE A 179 0.31 -7.42 -7.52
N ARG A 180 0.24 -8.60 -6.89
CA ARG A 180 1.40 -9.31 -6.32
C ARG A 180 2.22 -8.49 -5.32
N ALA A 181 1.62 -7.49 -4.67
CA ALA A 181 2.28 -6.76 -3.59
C ALA A 181 2.44 -7.63 -2.34
N TYR A 182 3.51 -7.39 -1.57
CA TYR A 182 3.78 -8.07 -0.32
C TYR A 182 3.36 -7.18 0.86
N LEU A 183 2.26 -7.51 1.51
CA LEU A 183 1.62 -6.78 2.61
C LEU A 183 1.62 -7.61 3.90
N TYR A 184 2.55 -8.56 4.05
CA TYR A 184 2.69 -9.39 5.24
C TYR A 184 2.71 -8.53 6.52
N GLN A 185 1.77 -8.75 7.43
CA GLN A 185 1.61 -7.99 8.68
C GLN A 185 1.49 -6.46 8.50
N ALA A 186 1.08 -5.98 7.32
CA ALA A 186 0.83 -4.56 7.12
C ALA A 186 -0.42 -4.11 7.91
N ASN A 187 -0.39 -2.88 8.42
CA ASN A 187 -1.56 -2.25 9.02
C ASN A 187 -2.31 -1.46 7.95
N LEU A 188 -3.48 -1.95 7.56
CA LEU A 188 -4.44 -1.38 6.62
C LEU A 188 -5.76 -0.97 7.32
N GLU A 189 -5.71 -0.76 8.65
CA GLU A 189 -6.89 -0.39 9.44
C GLU A 189 -7.55 0.87 8.87
N ASN A 190 -8.87 0.81 8.64
CA ASN A 190 -9.68 1.90 8.11
C ASN A 190 -9.18 2.48 6.76
N CYS A 191 -8.45 1.70 5.96
CA CYS A 191 -8.03 2.11 4.62
C CYS A 191 -9.20 2.20 3.63
N HIS A 192 -9.06 3.08 2.64
CA HIS A 192 -9.96 3.15 1.49
C HIS A 192 -9.33 2.38 0.31
N LEU A 193 -9.84 1.19 0.00
CA LEU A 193 -9.34 0.26 -1.03
C LEU A 193 -10.39 0.00 -2.13
N GLN A 194 -11.39 0.85 -2.27
CA GLN A 194 -12.45 0.67 -3.25
C GLN A 194 -11.87 0.61 -4.66
N TYR A 195 -12.29 -0.40 -5.43
CA TYR A 195 -11.79 -0.67 -6.79
C TYR A 195 -10.27 -0.91 -6.89
N ALA A 196 -9.58 -1.16 -5.77
CA ALA A 196 -8.16 -1.51 -5.80
C ALA A 196 -7.97 -2.93 -6.37
N ASP A 197 -6.85 -3.14 -7.06
CA ASP A 197 -6.45 -4.46 -7.55
C ASP A 197 -5.36 -5.06 -6.67
N LEU A 198 -5.74 -5.97 -5.79
CA LEU A 198 -4.88 -6.75 -4.89
C LEU A 198 -4.72 -8.20 -5.39
N SER A 199 -4.92 -8.47 -6.68
CA SER A 199 -4.82 -9.83 -7.22
C SER A 199 -3.46 -10.44 -6.91
N TYR A 200 -3.49 -11.65 -6.36
CA TYR A 200 -2.31 -12.42 -5.95
C TYR A 200 -1.41 -11.70 -4.92
N ALA A 201 -1.93 -10.72 -4.18
CA ALA A 201 -1.20 -10.06 -3.11
C ALA A 201 -1.04 -10.98 -1.88
N ASP A 202 0.06 -10.81 -1.16
CA ASP A 202 0.32 -11.48 0.11
C ASP A 202 -0.10 -10.57 1.28
N LEU A 203 -1.27 -10.82 1.84
CA LEU A 203 -1.88 -10.11 2.97
C LEU A 203 -1.84 -10.93 4.26
N ARG A 204 -0.98 -11.94 4.36
CA ARG A 204 -0.91 -12.82 5.54
C ARG A 204 -0.68 -12.02 6.81
N GLY A 205 -1.54 -12.23 7.81
CA GLY A 205 -1.50 -11.53 9.09
C GLY A 205 -1.71 -10.00 9.01
N ALA A 206 -2.16 -9.46 7.88
CA ALA A 206 -2.45 -8.03 7.75
C ALA A 206 -3.65 -7.64 8.63
N ASP A 207 -3.65 -6.38 9.08
CA ASP A 207 -4.76 -5.79 9.82
C ASP A 207 -5.61 -4.93 8.89
N LEU A 208 -6.79 -5.39 8.51
CA LEU A 208 -7.76 -4.75 7.62
C LEU A 208 -9.02 -4.31 8.38
N ARG A 209 -8.96 -4.16 9.71
CA ARG A 209 -10.12 -3.74 10.52
C ARG A 209 -10.76 -2.47 9.98
N GLY A 210 -12.06 -2.51 9.72
CA GLY A 210 -12.82 -1.37 9.19
C GLY A 210 -12.40 -0.88 7.79
N ALA A 211 -11.54 -1.60 7.07
CA ALA A 211 -11.15 -1.22 5.73
C ALA A 211 -12.32 -1.32 4.74
N ASP A 212 -12.37 -0.40 3.77
CA ASP A 212 -13.39 -0.38 2.71
C ASP A 212 -12.80 -0.92 1.40
N LEU A 213 -13.04 -2.20 1.12
CA LEU A 213 -12.61 -2.95 -0.06
C LEU A 213 -13.75 -3.18 -1.06
N ARG A 214 -14.78 -2.34 -1.05
CA ARG A 214 -15.91 -2.49 -1.97
C ARG A 214 -15.45 -2.52 -3.42
N TYR A 215 -15.90 -3.53 -4.16
CA TYR A 215 -15.54 -3.77 -5.56
C TYR A 215 -14.04 -3.93 -5.82
N ALA A 216 -13.23 -4.21 -4.79
CA ALA A 216 -11.82 -4.53 -4.98
C ALA A 216 -11.64 -5.91 -5.62
N ASN A 217 -10.53 -6.09 -6.33
CA ASN A 217 -10.12 -7.38 -6.85
C ASN A 217 -9.07 -8.00 -5.93
N LEU A 218 -9.38 -9.12 -5.30
CA LEU A 218 -8.50 -9.93 -4.44
C LEU A 218 -8.36 -11.36 -4.98
N GLU A 219 -8.53 -11.56 -6.29
CA GLU A 219 -8.37 -12.88 -6.92
C GLU A 219 -7.04 -13.53 -6.53
N GLY A 220 -7.10 -14.75 -6.00
CA GLY A 220 -5.92 -15.51 -5.59
C GLY A 220 -5.06 -14.86 -4.49
N ALA A 221 -5.55 -13.83 -3.80
CA ALA A 221 -4.82 -13.19 -2.71
C ALA A 221 -4.70 -14.13 -1.50
N ASN A 222 -3.59 -14.02 -0.76
CA ASN A 222 -3.39 -14.77 0.47
C ASN A 222 -3.64 -13.88 1.68
N LEU A 223 -4.79 -14.06 2.33
CA LEU A 223 -5.21 -13.37 3.55
C LEU A 223 -5.07 -14.25 4.80
N THR A 224 -4.29 -15.34 4.78
CA THR A 224 -4.20 -16.27 5.90
C THR A 224 -3.90 -15.55 7.22
N GLY A 225 -4.76 -15.75 8.22
CA GLY A 225 -4.60 -15.14 9.55
C GLY A 225 -4.80 -13.63 9.61
N ALA A 226 -5.30 -12.99 8.55
CA ALA A 226 -5.57 -11.55 8.55
C ALA A 226 -6.76 -11.19 9.47
N ASN A 227 -6.73 -9.98 10.02
CA ASN A 227 -7.84 -9.42 10.78
C ASN A 227 -8.72 -8.55 9.87
N LEU A 228 -9.92 -9.02 9.57
CA LEU A 228 -10.92 -8.42 8.70
C LEU A 228 -12.13 -7.88 9.47
N ASN A 229 -12.02 -7.68 10.79
CA ASN A 229 -13.20 -7.32 11.59
C ASN A 229 -13.82 -6.00 11.11
N CYS A 230 -15.13 -6.01 10.91
CA CYS A 230 -15.92 -4.86 10.45
C CYS A 230 -15.48 -4.27 9.08
N SER A 231 -14.68 -4.98 8.28
CA SER A 231 -14.31 -4.52 6.93
C SER A 231 -15.47 -4.67 5.93
N ASP A 232 -15.46 -3.88 4.88
CA ASP A 232 -16.46 -3.91 3.81
C ASP A 232 -15.89 -4.47 2.50
N PHE A 233 -16.30 -5.68 2.13
CA PHE A 233 -15.99 -6.39 0.90
C PHE A 233 -17.18 -6.45 -0.06
N GLU A 234 -18.17 -5.56 0.05
CA GLU A 234 -19.34 -5.61 -0.84
C GLU A 234 -18.92 -5.61 -2.31
N GLY A 235 -19.41 -6.59 -3.07
CA GLY A 235 -19.14 -6.74 -4.50
C GLY A 235 -17.67 -7.04 -4.84
N ALA A 236 -16.80 -7.33 -3.87
CA ALA A 236 -15.40 -7.65 -4.12
C ALA A 236 -15.24 -9.02 -4.79
N ASN A 237 -14.19 -9.18 -5.60
CA ASN A 237 -13.79 -10.46 -6.18
C ASN A 237 -12.73 -11.13 -5.29
N LEU A 238 -13.06 -12.22 -4.61
CA LEU A 238 -12.15 -13.05 -3.81
C LEU A 238 -12.00 -14.46 -4.40
N THR A 239 -12.19 -14.63 -5.72
CA THR A 239 -12.10 -15.94 -6.37
C THR A 239 -10.74 -16.59 -6.07
N GLY A 240 -10.77 -17.81 -5.53
CA GLY A 240 -9.57 -18.59 -5.19
C GLY A 240 -8.69 -17.99 -4.10
N ALA A 241 -9.14 -16.96 -3.38
CA ALA A 241 -8.36 -16.37 -2.29
C ALA A 241 -8.24 -17.32 -1.09
N ASP A 242 -7.13 -17.23 -0.36
CA ASP A 242 -6.93 -17.96 0.91
C ASP A 242 -7.26 -17.05 2.09
N LEU A 243 -8.41 -17.28 2.72
CA LEU A 243 -8.89 -16.60 3.93
C LEU A 243 -8.80 -17.53 5.16
N SER A 244 -7.98 -18.58 5.12
CA SER A 244 -7.88 -19.51 6.24
C SER A 244 -7.45 -18.80 7.53
N LYS A 245 -8.11 -19.16 8.63
CA LYS A 245 -7.88 -18.61 9.99
C LYS A 245 -8.00 -17.09 10.08
N THR A 246 -8.69 -16.44 9.15
CA THR A 246 -8.99 -15.00 9.24
C THR A 246 -9.98 -14.71 10.38
N ASP A 247 -9.89 -13.51 10.94
CA ASP A 247 -10.92 -12.97 11.83
C ASP A 247 -11.79 -11.97 11.07
N ALA A 248 -12.94 -12.39 10.58
CA ALA A 248 -13.86 -11.59 9.76
C ALA A 248 -15.20 -11.36 10.47
N ASN A 249 -15.16 -11.19 11.80
CA ASN A 249 -16.33 -10.87 12.60
C ASN A 249 -16.96 -9.56 12.12
N LYS A 250 -18.28 -9.59 11.87
CA LYS A 250 -19.07 -8.46 11.34
C LYS A 250 -18.57 -7.90 9.99
N ALA A 251 -17.74 -8.63 9.25
CA ALA A 251 -17.36 -8.22 7.91
C ALA A 251 -18.56 -8.24 6.96
N ASN A 252 -18.60 -7.31 6.01
CA ASN A 252 -19.63 -7.26 4.98
C ASN A 252 -19.12 -7.88 3.68
N PHE A 253 -19.58 -9.08 3.34
CA PHE A 253 -19.31 -9.78 2.08
C PHE A 253 -20.51 -9.77 1.13
N ARG A 254 -21.45 -8.82 1.29
CA ARG A 254 -22.66 -8.78 0.46
C ARG A 254 -22.30 -8.76 -1.03
N GLN A 255 -22.89 -9.66 -1.80
CA GLN A 255 -22.64 -9.79 -3.25
C GLN A 255 -21.17 -10.03 -3.65
N ALA A 256 -20.29 -10.36 -2.70
CA ALA A 256 -18.90 -10.69 -3.00
C ALA A 256 -18.81 -12.04 -3.74
N ASN A 257 -17.81 -12.18 -4.60
CA ASN A 257 -17.50 -13.44 -5.26
C ASN A 257 -16.41 -14.18 -4.49
N LEU A 258 -16.77 -15.22 -3.75
CA LEU A 258 -15.89 -16.08 -2.96
C LEU A 258 -15.74 -17.48 -3.59
N THR A 259 -15.92 -17.59 -4.92
CA THR A 259 -15.84 -18.88 -5.62
C THR A 259 -14.49 -19.55 -5.38
N GLY A 260 -14.50 -20.80 -4.93
CA GLY A 260 -13.29 -21.60 -4.71
C GLY A 260 -12.33 -21.06 -3.63
N CYS A 261 -12.77 -20.12 -2.78
CA CYS A 261 -11.91 -19.62 -1.72
C CYS A 261 -11.69 -20.66 -0.61
N ASN A 262 -10.57 -20.53 0.11
CA ASN A 262 -10.28 -21.30 1.31
C ASN A 262 -10.65 -20.48 2.55
N LEU A 263 -11.64 -20.93 3.32
CA LEU A 263 -12.14 -20.33 4.56
C LEU A 263 -11.91 -21.26 5.76
N LEU A 264 -10.95 -22.19 5.67
CA LEU A 264 -10.63 -23.15 6.74
C LEU A 264 -10.40 -22.43 8.07
N GLY A 265 -11.24 -22.72 9.07
CA GLY A 265 -11.13 -22.15 10.41
C GLY A 265 -11.31 -20.63 10.49
N ALA A 266 -11.88 -19.99 9.46
CA ALA A 266 -12.17 -18.56 9.48
C ALA A 266 -13.28 -18.24 10.49
N ASN A 267 -13.14 -17.12 11.20
CA ASN A 267 -14.20 -16.56 12.04
C ASN A 267 -15.07 -15.62 11.20
N LEU A 268 -16.28 -16.04 10.88
CA LEU A 268 -17.29 -15.29 10.12
C LEU A 268 -18.50 -14.92 11.02
N ALA A 269 -18.31 -14.85 12.35
CA ALA A 269 -19.39 -14.53 13.27
C ALA A 269 -20.04 -13.19 12.90
N SER A 270 -21.38 -13.17 12.84
CA SER A 270 -22.18 -11.99 12.46
C SER A 270 -21.80 -11.36 11.10
N ALA A 271 -21.05 -12.05 10.24
CA ALA A 271 -20.71 -11.55 8.92
C ALA A 271 -21.96 -11.48 8.02
N ASN A 272 -21.99 -10.49 7.13
CA ASN A 272 -23.06 -10.36 6.14
C ASN A 272 -22.61 -10.96 4.80
N LEU A 273 -23.03 -12.19 4.51
CA LEU A 273 -22.75 -12.92 3.28
C LEU A 273 -23.97 -12.92 2.32
N SER A 274 -24.90 -11.97 2.49
CA SER A 274 -26.12 -11.97 1.68
C SER A 274 -25.83 -11.81 0.19
N GLY A 275 -26.39 -12.71 -0.62
CA GLY A 275 -26.14 -12.74 -2.06
C GLY A 275 -24.69 -13.04 -2.47
N ALA A 276 -23.82 -13.43 -1.53
CA ALA A 276 -22.44 -13.79 -1.85
C ALA A 276 -22.38 -15.10 -2.64
N ASN A 277 -21.39 -15.23 -3.52
CA ASN A 277 -21.14 -16.46 -4.26
C ASN A 277 -20.03 -17.27 -3.59
N LEU A 278 -20.40 -18.32 -2.86
CA LEU A 278 -19.51 -19.26 -2.15
C LEU A 278 -19.40 -20.61 -2.90
N HIS A 279 -19.65 -20.62 -4.20
CA HIS A 279 -19.56 -21.86 -5.00
C HIS A 279 -18.18 -22.51 -4.83
N GLN A 280 -18.14 -23.81 -4.50
CA GLN A 280 -16.90 -24.56 -4.26
C GLN A 280 -16.00 -24.00 -3.14
N ALA A 281 -16.50 -23.11 -2.29
CA ALA A 281 -15.71 -22.59 -1.17
C ALA A 281 -15.47 -23.65 -0.10
N GLY A 282 -14.26 -23.66 0.49
CA GLY A 282 -13.89 -24.54 1.59
C GLY A 282 -14.10 -23.86 2.95
N LEU A 283 -15.25 -24.07 3.58
CA LEU A 283 -15.63 -23.49 4.89
C LEU A 283 -15.40 -24.46 6.07
N LEU A 284 -14.50 -25.42 5.96
CA LEU A 284 -14.27 -26.43 7.00
C LEU A 284 -13.90 -25.75 8.32
N LEU A 285 -14.48 -26.23 9.43
CA LEU A 285 -14.19 -25.72 10.79
C LEU A 285 -14.41 -24.21 10.98
N SER A 286 -15.10 -23.55 10.06
CA SER A 286 -15.36 -22.10 10.15
C SER A 286 -16.43 -21.78 11.20
N TYR A 287 -16.34 -20.59 11.77
CA TYR A 287 -17.28 -20.12 12.79
C TYR A 287 -18.25 -19.12 12.18
N LEU A 288 -19.49 -19.54 11.90
CA LEU A 288 -20.46 -18.74 11.16
C LEU A 288 -21.59 -18.19 12.05
N VAL A 289 -21.49 -18.28 13.38
CA VAL A 289 -22.59 -17.94 14.31
C VAL A 289 -23.19 -16.55 14.03
N GLY A 290 -24.51 -16.49 13.88
CA GLY A 290 -25.26 -15.25 13.61
C GLY A 290 -25.01 -14.62 12.24
N SER A 291 -24.29 -15.29 11.33
CA SER A 291 -24.04 -14.76 9.99
C SER A 291 -25.29 -14.79 9.10
N ASN A 292 -25.37 -13.81 8.20
CA ASN A 292 -26.46 -13.69 7.24
C ASN A 292 -26.04 -14.27 5.88
N LEU A 293 -26.58 -15.43 5.53
CA LEU A 293 -26.35 -16.16 4.27
C LEU A 293 -27.57 -16.07 3.32
N LYS A 294 -28.47 -15.10 3.53
CA LYS A 294 -29.67 -14.94 2.70
C LYS A 294 -29.27 -14.83 1.23
N ARG A 295 -29.86 -15.67 0.36
CA ARG A 295 -29.57 -15.74 -1.09
C ARG A 295 -28.11 -16.05 -1.45
N ALA A 296 -27.29 -16.52 -0.50
CA ALA A 296 -25.93 -16.93 -0.80
C ALA A 296 -25.94 -18.20 -1.67
N ASN A 297 -24.98 -18.29 -2.59
CA ASN A 297 -24.77 -19.49 -3.39
C ASN A 297 -23.70 -20.37 -2.72
N LEU A 298 -24.07 -21.44 -2.04
CA LEU A 298 -23.13 -22.37 -1.41
C LEU A 298 -22.95 -23.66 -2.23
N LYS A 299 -23.38 -23.70 -3.49
CA LYS A 299 -23.30 -24.93 -4.31
C LYS A 299 -21.90 -25.54 -4.26
N GLN A 300 -21.81 -26.84 -3.97
CA GLN A 300 -20.55 -27.58 -3.85
C GLN A 300 -19.57 -27.03 -2.79
N ALA A 301 -20.02 -26.15 -1.88
CA ALA A 301 -19.19 -25.71 -0.76
C ALA A 301 -19.02 -26.85 0.27
N ASN A 302 -17.92 -26.80 1.02
CA ASN A 302 -17.64 -27.78 2.07
C ASN A 302 -17.67 -27.11 3.45
N LEU A 303 -18.68 -27.42 4.25
CA LEU A 303 -18.89 -26.88 5.60
C LEU A 303 -18.58 -27.89 6.70
N ILE A 304 -17.85 -28.99 6.46
CA ILE A 304 -17.56 -30.00 7.49
C ILE A 304 -17.02 -29.35 8.77
N GLY A 305 -17.68 -29.62 9.90
CA GLY A 305 -17.32 -29.08 11.21
C GLY A 305 -17.50 -27.56 11.37
N ALA A 306 -18.09 -26.87 10.39
CA ALA A 306 -18.46 -25.47 10.53
C ALA A 306 -19.57 -25.29 11.57
N ILE A 307 -19.51 -24.22 12.34
CA ILE A 307 -20.50 -23.92 13.38
C ILE A 307 -21.55 -22.99 12.79
N LEU A 308 -22.73 -23.56 12.50
CA LEU A 308 -23.91 -22.86 12.02
C LEU A 308 -24.93 -22.74 13.17
N THR A 309 -25.00 -21.58 13.81
CA THR A 309 -26.00 -21.28 14.85
C THR A 309 -26.58 -19.90 14.58
N GLU A 310 -27.91 -19.77 14.67
CA GLU A 310 -28.62 -18.49 14.43
C GLU A 310 -28.37 -17.87 13.05
N ASN A 311 -28.15 -18.70 12.02
CA ASN A 311 -27.90 -18.24 10.67
C ASN A 311 -29.17 -17.94 9.89
N ASN A 312 -29.13 -16.89 9.07
CA ASN A 312 -30.17 -16.64 8.08
C ASN A 312 -29.81 -17.31 6.74
N LEU A 313 -30.43 -18.45 6.45
CA LEU A 313 -30.24 -19.21 5.21
C LEU A 313 -31.37 -19.01 4.19
N LEU A 314 -32.20 -17.97 4.36
CA LEU A 314 -33.37 -17.75 3.50
C LEU A 314 -32.97 -17.67 2.01
N SER A 315 -33.51 -18.58 1.19
CA SER A 315 -33.22 -18.69 -0.24
C SER A 315 -31.75 -18.93 -0.58
N ALA A 316 -30.95 -19.48 0.35
CA ALA A 316 -29.58 -19.91 0.04
C ALA A 316 -29.59 -21.17 -0.83
N SER A 317 -28.70 -21.25 -1.81
CA SER A 317 -28.55 -22.43 -2.67
C SER A 317 -27.58 -23.42 -2.03
N LEU A 318 -28.06 -24.61 -1.69
CA LEU A 318 -27.28 -25.65 -0.98
C LEU A 318 -27.05 -26.93 -1.81
N GLU A 319 -27.32 -26.91 -3.11
CA GLU A 319 -27.14 -28.07 -3.99
C GLU A 319 -25.69 -28.58 -3.93
N GLU A 320 -25.53 -29.87 -3.66
CA GLU A 320 -24.24 -30.55 -3.50
C GLU A 320 -23.32 -29.98 -2.41
N THR A 321 -23.84 -29.13 -1.52
CA THR A 321 -23.09 -28.60 -0.38
C THR A 321 -22.82 -29.71 0.63
N ILE A 322 -21.61 -29.83 1.15
CA ILE A 322 -21.34 -30.73 2.28
C ILE A 322 -21.62 -29.96 3.57
N LEU A 323 -22.64 -30.38 4.32
CA LEU A 323 -23.08 -29.75 5.56
C LEU A 323 -22.13 -30.06 6.74
N PRO A 324 -22.25 -29.35 7.88
CA PRO A 324 -21.35 -29.55 9.03
C PRO A 324 -21.19 -30.98 9.53
N ASN A 325 -22.25 -31.78 9.45
CA ASN A 325 -22.27 -33.20 9.84
C ASN A 325 -21.82 -34.16 8.73
N GLY A 326 -21.37 -33.65 7.58
CA GLY A 326 -20.95 -34.44 6.42
C GLY A 326 -22.08 -34.88 5.48
N SER A 327 -23.35 -34.60 5.81
CA SER A 327 -24.46 -34.85 4.89
C SER A 327 -24.43 -33.91 3.69
N ARG A 328 -25.04 -34.29 2.57
CA ARG A 328 -25.14 -33.42 1.39
C ARG A 328 -26.42 -32.60 1.43
N GLY A 329 -26.33 -31.32 1.08
CA GLY A 329 -27.47 -30.44 0.87
C GLY A 329 -28.33 -30.96 -0.29
N ASN A 330 -29.62 -31.16 -0.02
CA ASN A 330 -30.54 -31.75 -0.98
C ASN A 330 -30.84 -30.81 -2.17
N LEU A 331 -31.14 -31.44 -3.30
CA LEU A 331 -31.60 -30.86 -4.57
C LEU A 331 -33.05 -30.30 -4.54
N LEU A 332 -33.69 -30.20 -3.38
CA LEU A 332 -35.14 -29.97 -3.30
C LEU A 332 -35.44 -28.59 -2.69
N SER A 333 -35.67 -27.65 -3.61
CA SER A 333 -36.37 -26.38 -3.42
C SER A 333 -37.82 -26.58 -2.98
#